data_AF-A0A7J2HLK5-F1
#
_entry.id   AF-A0A7J2HLK5-F1
#
_cell.length_a   1.000
_cell.length_b   1.000
_cell.length_c   1.000
_cell.angle_alpha   90.00
_cell.angle_beta   90.00
_cell.angle_gamma   90.00
#
_symmetry.space_group_name_H-M   'P 1'
#
loop_
_entity.id
_entity.type
_entity.pdbx_description
1 polymer ?
#
loop_
_entity_poly.entity_id
_entity_poly.type
_entity_poly.pdbx_seq_one_letter_code
_entity_poly.pdbx_strand_id
1 'polypeptide(L)'
;MKRGFLIVTFIVSLLLINTAKASKAGVGVINVTPTYKSIILSNGENAVEVKLSISDYNSWKDIYKVEILAESGNKECAHFVFMHYESKDSFNEINLFKEIEGNGYLIPELCDVKRSLVEKTIDDRCLINVTFVFKPIPYCTKLYIIAYDREDEKATLNIQYDFYQDQRNEEIIVPFWSGEPVKISPDLPNAFAGSLSLTFAAFILFKRRGRR
;
A
#
# COMPACT_ATOMS: atom_id res chain seq x y z
N MET A 1 3.01 64.20 -51.13
CA MET A 1 2.89 64.10 -49.65
C MET A 1 1.88 63.05 -49.12
N LYS A 2 1.27 62.17 -49.92
CA LYS A 2 0.23 61.23 -49.44
C LYS A 2 0.67 59.75 -49.26
N ARG A 3 1.82 59.34 -49.82
CA ARG A 3 2.30 57.93 -49.74
C ARG A 3 3.08 57.61 -48.46
N GLY A 4 3.88 58.55 -47.95
CA GLY A 4 4.65 58.34 -46.72
C GLY A 4 3.79 58.24 -45.46
N PHE A 5 2.69 58.99 -45.40
CA PHE A 5 1.78 58.99 -44.25
C PHE A 5 1.04 57.65 -44.07
N LEU A 6 0.75 56.96 -45.17
CA LEU A 6 0.05 55.66 -45.17
C LEU A 6 0.98 54.52 -44.73
N ILE A 7 2.27 54.61 -45.05
CA ILE A 7 3.28 53.63 -44.63
C ILE A 7 3.57 53.76 -43.12
N VAL A 8 3.67 55.00 -42.63
CA VAL A 8 3.89 55.27 -41.19
C VAL A 8 2.70 54.80 -40.35
N THR A 9 1.46 55.03 -40.81
CA THR A 9 0.26 54.52 -40.12
C THR A 9 0.16 53.00 -40.14
N PHE A 10 0.56 52.34 -41.22
CA PHE A 10 0.59 50.87 -41.30
C PHE A 10 1.64 50.26 -40.35
N ILE A 11 2.82 50.87 -40.24
CA ILE A 11 3.89 50.40 -39.34
C ILE A 11 3.51 50.61 -37.86
N VAL A 12 2.87 51.73 -37.52
CA VAL A 12 2.37 51.98 -36.15
C VAL A 12 1.23 51.03 -35.79
N SER A 13 0.34 50.72 -36.74
CA SER A 13 -0.71 49.70 -36.57
C SER A 13 -0.12 48.31 -36.31
N LEU A 14 0.94 47.91 -37.02
CA LEU A 14 1.61 46.63 -36.81
C LEU A 14 2.34 46.56 -35.45
N LEU A 15 2.91 47.68 -34.99
CA LEU A 15 3.58 47.76 -33.70
C LEU A 15 2.60 47.72 -32.51
N LEU A 16 1.37 48.22 -32.66
CA LEU A 16 0.34 48.19 -31.61
C LEU A 16 -0.27 46.78 -31.38
N ILE A 17 -0.27 45.92 -32.41
CA ILE A 17 -0.76 44.53 -32.31
C ILE A 17 0.27 43.63 -31.60
N ASN A 18 1.55 44.04 -31.59
CA ASN A 18 2.64 43.36 -30.88
C ASN A 18 2.87 43.90 -29.46
N THR A 19 1.85 44.50 -28.83
CA THR A 19 1.84 44.63 -27.37
C THR A 19 1.75 43.22 -26.80
N ALA A 20 2.93 42.68 -26.55
CA ALA A 20 3.16 41.40 -25.93
C ALA A 20 2.13 41.21 -24.82
N LYS A 21 1.25 40.23 -25.00
CA LYS A 21 0.58 39.59 -23.87
C LYS A 21 1.72 39.23 -22.92
N ALA A 22 1.83 39.97 -21.83
CA ALA A 22 2.60 39.54 -20.68
C ALA A 22 2.01 38.17 -20.33
N SER A 23 2.65 37.13 -20.85
CA SER A 23 2.39 35.76 -20.43
C SER A 23 2.55 35.84 -18.93
N LYS A 24 1.44 35.68 -18.20
CA LYS A 24 1.48 35.37 -16.77
C LYS A 24 2.60 34.34 -16.66
N ALA A 25 3.62 34.66 -15.88
CA ALA A 25 4.67 33.71 -15.58
C ALA A 25 3.94 32.47 -15.04
N GLY A 26 3.83 31.45 -15.88
CA GLY A 26 3.28 30.17 -15.47
C GLY A 26 4.28 29.65 -14.49
N VAL A 27 3.95 29.70 -13.20
CA VAL A 27 4.66 28.90 -12.22
C VAL A 27 4.36 27.46 -12.64
N GLY A 28 5.29 26.86 -13.37
CA GLY A 28 5.26 25.45 -13.64
C GLY A 28 5.46 24.76 -12.30
N VAL A 29 4.38 24.23 -11.72
CA VAL A 29 4.49 23.32 -10.59
C VAL A 29 4.96 22.00 -11.20
N ILE A 30 6.19 21.62 -10.90
CA ILE A 30 6.70 20.30 -11.26
C ILE A 30 5.94 19.33 -10.36
N ASN A 31 5.17 18.41 -10.96
CA ASN A 31 4.57 17.32 -10.22
C ASN A 31 5.70 16.44 -9.65
N VAL A 32 5.59 16.08 -8.37
CA VAL A 32 6.62 15.30 -7.69
C VAL A 32 5.99 14.01 -7.22
N THR A 33 6.51 12.89 -7.70
CA THR A 33 6.12 11.55 -7.28
C THR A 33 5.98 11.45 -5.76
N PRO A 34 5.00 10.72 -5.22
CA PRO A 34 4.90 10.44 -3.80
C PRO A 34 6.19 9.87 -3.20
N THR A 35 6.36 10.02 -1.88
CA THR A 35 7.52 9.48 -1.15
C THR A 35 7.10 8.83 0.15
N TYR A 36 7.75 7.73 0.53
CA TYR A 36 7.58 7.13 1.85
C TYR A 36 8.51 7.81 2.85
N LYS A 37 7.93 8.36 3.93
CA LYS A 37 8.69 8.95 5.04
C LYS A 37 8.99 7.94 6.13
N SER A 38 8.07 7.01 6.36
CA SER A 38 8.22 5.93 7.34
C SER A 38 7.39 4.74 6.93
N ILE A 39 7.92 3.54 7.21
CA ILE A 39 7.22 2.28 7.06
C ILE A 39 7.46 1.48 8.33
N ILE A 40 6.38 0.99 8.94
CA ILE A 40 6.44 0.11 10.10
C ILE A 40 5.64 -1.15 9.77
N LEU A 41 6.31 -2.30 9.75
CA LEU A 41 5.70 -3.61 9.70
C LEU A 41 5.72 -4.19 11.12
N SER A 42 4.54 -4.42 11.70
CA SER A 42 4.40 -5.08 13.00
C SER A 42 3.71 -6.43 12.81
N ASN A 43 4.41 -7.49 13.19
CA ASN A 43 3.93 -8.85 13.08
C ASN A 43 3.44 -9.33 14.45
N GLY A 44 2.15 -9.58 14.58
CA GLY A 44 1.55 -10.28 15.72
C GLY A 44 1.15 -11.71 15.35
N GLU A 45 0.71 -12.47 16.36
CA GLU A 45 0.28 -13.87 16.20
C GLU A 45 -0.89 -14.01 15.21
N ASN A 46 -1.89 -13.12 15.32
CA ASN A 46 -3.15 -13.20 14.57
C ASN A 46 -3.35 -12.06 13.57
N ALA A 47 -2.49 -11.04 13.60
CA ALA A 47 -2.62 -9.88 12.73
C ALA A 47 -1.24 -9.30 12.41
N VAL A 48 -1.14 -8.81 11.18
CA VAL A 48 -0.02 -8.03 10.66
C VAL A 48 -0.53 -6.63 10.42
N GLU A 49 0.23 -5.64 10.90
CA GLU A 49 -0.06 -4.24 10.75
C GLU A 49 1.05 -3.57 9.91
N VAL A 50 0.66 -2.92 8.81
CA VAL A 50 1.55 -2.14 7.95
C VAL A 50 1.15 -0.67 8.04
N LYS A 51 1.99 0.14 8.70
CA LYS A 51 1.83 1.60 8.79
C LYS A 51 2.71 2.27 7.77
N LEU A 52 2.10 3.08 6.92
CA LEU A 52 2.74 3.82 5.86
C LEU A 52 2.57 5.31 6.12
N SER A 53 3.66 6.06 6.21
CA SER A 53 3.64 7.52 6.17
C SER A 53 4.08 7.95 4.77
N ILE A 54 3.13 8.46 3.99
CA ILE A 54 3.30 8.83 2.58
C ILE A 54 3.19 10.35 2.49
N SER A 55 4.09 10.98 1.74
CA SER A 55 4.08 12.40 1.48
C SER A 55 4.12 12.64 -0.02
N ASP A 56 3.17 13.42 -0.51
CA ASP A 56 3.22 14.05 -1.82
C ASP A 56 3.62 15.51 -1.61
N TYR A 57 4.50 16.09 -2.43
CA TYR A 57 4.92 17.48 -2.21
C TYR A 57 3.77 18.47 -2.46
N ASN A 58 2.86 18.15 -3.38
CA ASN A 58 1.73 19.02 -3.74
C ASN A 58 0.65 19.00 -2.67
N SER A 59 0.17 17.82 -2.29
CA SER A 59 -0.81 17.65 -1.23
C SER A 59 -0.99 16.20 -0.81
N TRP A 60 -1.25 15.96 0.48
CA TRP A 60 -1.75 14.65 0.94
C TRP A 60 -3.03 14.21 0.21
N LYS A 61 -3.80 15.18 -0.33
CA LYS A 61 -5.01 14.95 -1.11
C LYS A 61 -4.75 14.38 -2.50
N ASP A 62 -3.53 14.47 -2.99
CA ASP A 62 -3.16 13.98 -4.31
C ASP A 62 -2.86 12.49 -4.28
N ILE A 63 -2.56 11.91 -3.11
CA ILE A 63 -2.54 10.46 -2.93
C ILE A 63 -3.97 9.93 -3.06
N TYR A 64 -4.28 9.22 -4.15
CA TYR A 64 -5.63 8.69 -4.38
C TYR A 64 -5.76 7.20 -4.07
N LYS A 65 -4.68 6.42 -4.17
CA LYS A 65 -4.69 4.98 -4.02
C LYS A 65 -3.38 4.45 -3.45
N VAL A 66 -3.47 3.45 -2.59
CA VAL A 66 -2.33 2.69 -2.07
C VAL A 66 -2.63 1.21 -2.21
N GLU A 67 -1.69 0.44 -2.76
CA GLU A 67 -1.80 -1.00 -2.99
C GLU A 67 -0.71 -1.73 -2.19
N ILE A 68 -1.06 -2.88 -1.60
CA ILE A 68 -0.12 -3.85 -1.04
C ILE A 68 -0.35 -5.18 -1.74
N LEU A 69 0.65 -5.63 -2.49
CA LEU A 69 0.69 -6.93 -3.13
C LEU A 69 1.56 -7.85 -2.29
N ALA A 70 1.00 -8.94 -1.82
CA ALA A 70 1.68 -9.99 -1.10
C ALA A 70 2.15 -11.05 -2.11
N GLU A 71 3.45 -11.35 -2.16
CA GLU A 71 4.06 -12.18 -3.20
C GLU A 71 4.91 -13.32 -2.61
N SER A 72 4.90 -14.45 -3.31
CA SER A 72 5.85 -15.55 -3.13
C SER A 72 6.43 -15.95 -4.48
N GLY A 73 7.68 -15.58 -4.75
CA GLY A 73 8.27 -15.69 -6.08
C GLY A 73 7.48 -14.87 -7.11
N ASN A 74 6.88 -15.55 -8.10
CA ASN A 74 6.06 -14.94 -9.15
C ASN A 74 4.54 -15.09 -8.91
N LYS A 75 4.12 -15.56 -7.74
CA LYS A 75 2.71 -15.79 -7.40
C LYS A 75 2.23 -14.68 -6.45
N GLU A 76 1.14 -14.02 -6.82
CA GLU A 76 0.39 -13.13 -5.93
C GLU A 76 -0.39 -14.00 -4.92
N CYS A 77 -0.15 -13.77 -3.63
CA CYS A 77 -0.79 -14.45 -2.51
C CYS A 77 -2.02 -13.68 -2.00
N ALA A 78 -1.96 -12.35 -2.05
CA ALA A 78 -3.06 -11.45 -1.72
C ALA A 78 -2.78 -10.05 -2.27
N HIS A 79 -3.83 -9.24 -2.41
CA HIS A 79 -3.75 -7.86 -2.86
C HIS A 79 -4.75 -7.00 -2.09
N PHE A 80 -4.22 -6.04 -1.34
CA PHE A 80 -5.00 -5.07 -0.56
C PHE A 80 -4.91 -3.69 -1.18
N VAL A 81 -6.01 -2.96 -1.16
CA VAL A 81 -6.12 -1.62 -1.73
C VAL A 81 -6.79 -0.70 -0.74
N PHE A 82 -6.14 0.44 -0.50
CA PHE A 82 -6.76 1.62 0.09
C PHE A 82 -7.08 2.61 -1.04
N MET A 83 -8.34 3.01 -1.13
CA MET A 83 -8.81 4.06 -2.03
C MET A 83 -9.18 5.28 -1.21
N HIS A 84 -8.41 6.34 -1.36
CA HIS A 84 -8.72 7.62 -0.75
C HIS A 84 -9.93 8.26 -1.46
N TYR A 85 -10.00 8.09 -2.78
CA TYR A 85 -11.10 8.54 -3.65
C TYR A 85 -11.55 7.39 -4.57
N GLU A 86 -12.77 7.47 -5.10
CA GLU A 86 -13.32 6.47 -6.02
C GLU A 86 -12.53 6.36 -7.36
N SER A 87 -11.94 7.47 -7.79
CA SER A 87 -11.04 7.56 -8.93
C SER A 87 -10.07 8.71 -8.75
N LYS A 88 -9.02 8.77 -9.58
CA LYS A 88 -8.04 9.87 -9.58
C LYS A 88 -8.65 11.26 -9.85
N ASP A 89 -9.77 11.30 -10.58
CA ASP A 89 -10.49 12.54 -10.91
C ASP A 89 -11.49 12.95 -9.82
N SER A 90 -11.77 12.08 -8.85
CA SER A 90 -12.75 12.34 -7.79
C SER A 90 -12.14 13.12 -6.62
N PHE A 91 -12.87 14.10 -6.10
CA PHE A 91 -12.46 14.89 -4.92
C PHE A 91 -13.22 14.52 -3.65
N ASN A 92 -14.18 13.59 -3.75
CA ASN A 92 -14.94 13.12 -2.60
C ASN A 92 -14.21 11.98 -1.91
N GLU A 93 -13.73 12.22 -0.69
CA GLU A 93 -13.01 11.23 0.11
C GLU A 93 -13.93 10.06 0.46
N ILE A 94 -13.50 8.83 0.16
CA ILE A 94 -14.23 7.59 0.51
C ILE A 94 -13.48 6.74 1.54
N ASN A 95 -12.15 6.86 1.61
CA ASN A 95 -11.28 6.17 2.56
C ASN A 95 -11.58 4.67 2.73
N LEU A 96 -11.61 3.95 1.61
CA LEU A 96 -12.10 2.58 1.54
C LEU A 96 -10.96 1.57 1.41
N PHE A 97 -10.91 0.61 2.34
CA PHE A 97 -9.99 -0.53 2.30
C PHE A 97 -10.69 -1.76 1.72
N LYS A 98 -10.02 -2.46 0.80
CA LYS A 98 -10.54 -3.65 0.11
C LYS A 98 -9.45 -4.68 -0.11
N GLU A 99 -9.87 -5.94 -0.15
CA GLU A 99 -9.07 -7.06 -0.66
C GLU A 99 -9.55 -7.37 -2.08
N ILE A 100 -8.63 -7.30 -3.04
CA ILE A 100 -8.89 -7.57 -4.46
C ILE A 100 -8.62 -9.05 -4.76
N GLU A 101 -7.52 -9.57 -4.22
CA GLU A 101 -7.11 -10.98 -4.32
C GLU A 101 -6.80 -11.49 -2.91
N GLY A 102 -7.21 -12.73 -2.63
CA GLY A 102 -6.94 -13.39 -1.35
C GLY A 102 -8.16 -14.15 -0.80
N ASN A 103 -8.05 -14.58 0.46
CA ASN A 103 -9.03 -15.44 1.13
C ASN A 103 -9.69 -14.77 2.36
N GLY A 104 -9.87 -13.44 2.33
CA GLY A 104 -10.41 -12.68 3.45
C GLY A 104 -9.36 -12.48 4.55
N TYR A 105 -8.15 -12.12 4.15
CA TYR A 105 -7.05 -11.81 5.06
C TYR A 105 -7.18 -10.40 5.62
N LEU A 106 -7.63 -9.43 4.82
CA LEU A 106 -7.81 -8.05 5.25
C LEU A 106 -8.82 -7.99 6.39
N ILE A 107 -8.54 -7.13 7.37
CA ILE A 107 -9.42 -6.83 8.50
C ILE A 107 -9.80 -5.33 8.39
N PRO A 108 -10.77 -4.97 7.53
CA PRO A 108 -11.05 -3.58 7.17
C PRO A 108 -11.41 -2.70 8.37
N GLU A 109 -12.08 -3.25 9.38
CA GLU A 109 -12.49 -2.56 10.60
C GLU A 109 -11.32 -2.12 11.50
N LEU A 110 -10.12 -2.68 11.28
CA LEU A 110 -8.89 -2.29 11.97
C LEU A 110 -7.96 -1.43 11.08
N CYS A 111 -8.29 -1.29 9.81
CA CYS A 111 -7.56 -0.40 8.90
C CYS A 111 -7.94 1.06 9.17
N ASP A 112 -7.00 1.97 8.96
CA ASP A 112 -7.20 3.37 9.30
C ASP A 112 -6.39 4.30 8.41
N VAL A 113 -6.89 5.52 8.24
CA VAL A 113 -6.19 6.59 7.53
C VAL A 113 -6.24 7.88 8.35
N LYS A 114 -5.06 8.44 8.62
CA LYS A 114 -4.91 9.70 9.35
C LYS A 114 -3.99 10.65 8.62
N ARG A 115 -4.44 11.88 8.46
CA ARG A 115 -3.58 13.00 8.05
C ARG A 115 -2.69 13.44 9.22
N SER A 116 -1.48 13.87 8.90
CA SER A 116 -0.61 14.51 9.89
C SER A 116 -1.27 15.78 10.43
N LEU A 117 -1.25 15.93 11.75
CA LEU A 117 -1.61 17.20 12.42
C LEU A 117 -0.35 18.04 12.74
N VAL A 118 0.82 17.53 12.38
CA VAL A 118 2.11 18.20 12.64
C VAL A 118 2.43 19.07 11.43
N GLU A 119 2.56 20.38 11.65
CA GLU A 119 2.76 21.36 10.58
C GLU A 119 4.16 21.99 10.61
N LYS A 120 5.19 21.24 11.05
CA LYS A 120 6.55 21.79 11.21
C LYS A 120 7.25 22.07 9.89
N THR A 121 7.03 21.23 8.88
CA THR A 121 7.60 21.37 7.53
C THR A 121 6.51 21.28 6.45
N ILE A 122 6.83 21.68 5.20
CA ILE A 122 5.90 21.52 4.06
C ILE A 122 5.53 20.04 3.89
N ASP A 123 6.53 19.16 3.92
CA ASP A 123 6.35 17.72 3.84
C ASP A 123 5.44 17.18 4.95
N ASP A 124 5.58 17.66 6.20
CA ASP A 124 4.73 17.18 7.31
C ASP A 124 3.25 17.55 7.10
N ARG A 125 2.97 18.68 6.44
CA ARG A 125 1.60 19.12 6.10
C ARG A 125 0.99 18.32 4.97
N CYS A 126 1.81 17.72 4.10
CA CYS A 126 1.37 16.92 2.97
C CYS A 126 1.45 15.41 3.25
N LEU A 127 1.55 15.03 4.53
CA LEU A 127 1.71 13.65 4.96
C LEU A 127 0.35 12.99 5.27
N ILE A 128 0.13 11.83 4.67
CA ILE A 128 -0.97 10.90 4.96
C ILE A 128 -0.40 9.62 5.57
N ASN A 129 -1.04 9.15 6.64
CA ASN A 129 -0.72 7.89 7.28
C ASN A 129 -1.80 6.88 6.93
N VAL A 130 -1.42 5.80 6.28
CA VAL A 130 -2.32 4.71 5.90
C VAL A 130 -1.90 3.46 6.66
N THR A 131 -2.83 2.83 7.36
CA THR A 131 -2.60 1.61 8.15
C THR A 131 -3.43 0.48 7.57
N PHE A 132 -2.75 -0.56 7.10
CA PHE A 132 -3.38 -1.81 6.72
C PHE A 132 -3.24 -2.83 7.84
N VAL A 133 -4.33 -3.53 8.16
CA VAL A 133 -4.33 -4.63 9.13
C VAL A 133 -4.91 -5.87 8.45
N PHE A 134 -4.16 -6.96 8.47
CA PHE A 134 -4.56 -8.22 7.83
C PHE A 134 -4.06 -9.43 8.62
N LYS A 135 -4.77 -10.56 8.53
CA LYS A 135 -4.32 -11.84 9.07
C LYS A 135 -3.02 -12.29 8.37
N PRO A 136 -2.12 -13.01 9.05
CA PRO A 136 -0.93 -13.56 8.42
C PRO A 136 -1.25 -14.32 7.13
N ILE A 137 -0.50 -14.00 6.07
CA ILE A 137 -0.70 -14.54 4.72
C ILE A 137 0.21 -15.74 4.55
N PRO A 138 -0.34 -16.96 4.41
CA PRO A 138 0.49 -18.15 4.32
C PRO A 138 1.44 -18.09 3.11
N TYR A 139 2.71 -18.49 3.28
CA TYR A 139 3.73 -18.68 2.20
C TYR A 139 4.15 -17.43 1.46
N CYS A 140 3.53 -16.28 1.74
CA CYS A 140 4.01 -15.00 1.24
C CYS A 140 5.39 -14.72 1.83
N THR A 141 6.28 -14.17 1.00
CA THR A 141 7.67 -13.87 1.36
C THR A 141 7.99 -12.39 1.24
N LYS A 142 7.10 -11.62 0.61
CA LYS A 142 7.36 -10.24 0.23
C LYS A 142 6.08 -9.43 0.17
N LEU A 143 6.13 -8.19 0.65
CA LEU A 143 5.10 -7.18 0.39
C LEU A 143 5.67 -6.16 -0.59
N TYR A 144 4.96 -5.96 -1.70
CA TYR A 144 5.21 -4.89 -2.65
C TYR A 144 4.15 -3.81 -2.48
N ILE A 145 4.58 -2.61 -2.12
CA ILE A 145 3.70 -1.51 -1.74
C ILE A 145 3.82 -0.40 -2.78
N ILE A 146 2.68 0.08 -3.28
CA ILE A 146 2.61 1.10 -4.33
C ILE A 146 1.67 2.20 -3.87
N ALA A 147 2.14 3.44 -3.83
CA ALA A 147 1.32 4.62 -3.61
C ALA A 147 1.20 5.40 -4.92
N TYR A 148 0.00 5.85 -5.24
CA TYR A 148 -0.31 6.56 -6.48
C TYR A 148 -0.81 7.97 -6.16
N ASP A 149 -0.27 8.95 -6.88
CA ASP A 149 -0.86 10.28 -6.97
C ASP A 149 -1.95 10.35 -8.04
N ARG A 150 -2.69 11.46 -8.10
CA ARG A 150 -3.76 11.68 -9.09
C ARG A 150 -3.29 11.73 -10.54
N GLU A 151 -2.00 11.94 -10.80
CA GLU A 151 -1.38 11.90 -12.13
C GLU A 151 -0.88 10.48 -12.50
N ASP A 152 -1.17 9.48 -11.67
CA ASP A 152 -0.70 8.09 -11.76
C ASP A 152 0.83 7.93 -11.62
N GLU A 153 1.52 8.92 -11.07
CA GLU A 153 2.89 8.78 -10.60
C GLU A 153 2.95 7.89 -9.37
N LYS A 154 4.01 7.07 -9.27
CA LYS A 154 4.07 5.96 -8.32
C LYS A 154 5.30 6.03 -7.42
N ALA A 155 5.06 5.73 -6.15
CA ALA A 155 6.11 5.40 -5.20
C ALA A 155 6.02 3.92 -4.83
N THR A 156 7.11 3.18 -5.06
CA THR A 156 7.14 1.73 -4.84
C THR A 156 8.12 1.35 -3.73
N LEU A 157 7.76 0.35 -2.93
CA LEU A 157 8.60 -0.22 -1.89
C LEU A 157 8.47 -1.74 -1.86
N ASN A 158 9.58 -2.44 -1.59
CA ASN A 158 9.58 -3.87 -1.32
C ASN A 158 9.99 -4.13 0.14
N ILE A 159 9.22 -4.94 0.84
CA ILE A 159 9.52 -5.39 2.21
C ILE A 159 9.61 -6.91 2.20
N GLN A 160 10.67 -7.45 2.80
CA GLN A 160 10.72 -8.89 3.05
C GLN A 160 9.72 -9.25 4.15
N TYR A 161 8.82 -10.17 3.83
CA TYR A 161 7.74 -10.65 4.69
C TYR A 161 8.05 -12.09 5.05
N ASP A 162 8.96 -12.28 6.01
CA ASP A 162 9.39 -13.62 6.40
C ASP A 162 8.34 -14.31 7.27
N PHE A 163 8.17 -15.60 7.01
CA PHE A 163 7.31 -16.52 7.76
C PHE A 163 7.92 -16.76 9.14
N TYR A 164 7.55 -15.95 10.13
CA TYR A 164 7.92 -16.25 11.51
C TYR A 164 7.10 -17.45 12.00
N GLN A 165 7.73 -18.42 12.68
CA GLN A 165 7.05 -19.62 13.20
C GLN A 165 5.85 -19.31 14.12
N ASP A 166 5.77 -18.08 14.64
CA ASP A 166 4.71 -17.58 15.51
C ASP A 166 3.58 -16.84 14.74
N GLN A 167 3.68 -16.71 13.41
CA GLN A 167 2.60 -16.17 12.57
C GLN A 167 1.67 -17.31 12.16
N ARG A 168 0.65 -17.57 12.97
CA ARG A 168 -0.30 -18.65 12.70
C ARG A 168 -1.65 -18.07 12.30
N ASN A 169 -2.09 -18.43 11.10
CA ASN A 169 -3.49 -18.24 10.75
C ASN A 169 -4.29 -19.45 11.27
N GLU A 170 -5.16 -19.25 12.26
CA GLU A 170 -5.93 -20.35 12.88
C GLU A 170 -6.91 -21.02 11.90
N GLU A 171 -7.27 -20.33 10.81
CA GLU A 171 -8.27 -20.80 9.83
C GLU A 171 -7.64 -21.50 8.63
N ILE A 172 -6.33 -21.36 8.42
CA ILE A 172 -5.64 -21.88 7.23
C ILE A 172 -4.32 -22.55 7.63
N ILE A 173 -4.19 -23.84 7.30
CA ILE A 173 -2.91 -24.53 7.32
C ILE A 173 -2.50 -24.85 5.90
N VAL A 174 -1.21 -25.05 5.74
CA VAL A 174 -0.68 -25.52 4.46
C VAL A 174 0.25 -26.69 4.76
N PRO A 175 -0.16 -27.89 4.38
CA PRO A 175 0.63 -29.09 4.62
C PRO A 175 1.96 -29.04 3.87
N PHE A 176 3.02 -29.53 4.52
CA PHE A 176 4.37 -29.58 3.92
C PHE A 176 4.44 -30.41 2.64
N TRP A 177 3.50 -31.35 2.43
CA TRP A 177 3.46 -32.22 1.26
C TRP A 177 2.69 -31.63 0.07
N SER A 178 1.71 -30.75 0.31
CA SER A 178 0.89 -30.18 -0.76
C SER A 178 1.40 -28.81 -1.20
N GLY A 179 1.95 -28.00 -0.29
CA GLY A 179 2.29 -26.60 -0.55
C GLY A 179 1.08 -25.70 -0.82
N GLU A 180 -0.10 -26.26 -1.07
CA GLU A 180 -1.36 -25.56 -1.29
C GLU A 180 -2.14 -25.34 0.02
N PRO A 181 -2.72 -24.14 0.22
CA PRO A 181 -3.44 -23.81 1.43
C PRO A 181 -4.77 -24.57 1.57
N VAL A 182 -5.02 -25.07 2.78
CA VAL A 182 -6.22 -25.80 3.16
C VAL A 182 -6.91 -25.06 4.30
N LYS A 183 -8.17 -24.68 4.07
CA LYS A 183 -9.01 -24.09 5.11
C LYS A 183 -9.38 -25.16 6.13
N ILE A 184 -9.24 -24.85 7.41
CA ILE A 184 -9.53 -25.75 8.52
C ILE A 184 -10.40 -25.07 9.58
N SER A 185 -11.11 -25.88 10.36
CA SER A 185 -11.81 -25.37 11.55
C SER A 185 -10.79 -24.86 12.58
N PRO A 186 -11.04 -23.75 13.29
CA PRO A 186 -10.16 -23.22 14.33
C PRO A 186 -9.80 -24.23 15.44
N ASP A 187 -10.66 -25.24 15.65
CA ASP A 187 -10.48 -26.28 16.68
C ASP A 187 -9.55 -27.42 16.25
N LEU A 188 -9.43 -27.68 14.94
CA LEU A 188 -8.60 -28.74 14.37
C LEU A 188 -7.10 -28.58 14.64
N PRO A 189 -6.47 -27.41 14.46
CA PRO A 189 -5.02 -27.25 14.60
C PRO A 189 -4.54 -27.53 16.02
N ASN A 190 -5.33 -27.18 17.04
CA ASN A 190 -5.00 -27.42 18.44
C ASN A 190 -5.26 -28.89 18.83
N ALA A 191 -6.33 -29.50 18.31
CA ALA A 191 -6.60 -30.93 18.50
C ALA A 191 -5.54 -31.84 17.84
N PHE A 192 -5.10 -31.51 16.63
CA PHE A 192 -4.03 -32.25 15.95
C PHE A 192 -2.69 -32.11 16.66
N ALA A 193 -2.29 -30.90 17.06
CA ALA A 193 -1.07 -30.68 17.82
C ALA A 193 -1.07 -31.43 19.15
N GLY A 194 -2.20 -31.44 19.87
CA GLY A 194 -2.38 -32.24 21.09
C GLY A 194 -2.24 -33.75 20.84
N SER A 195 -2.93 -34.25 19.81
CA SER A 195 -2.93 -35.68 19.47
C SER A 195 -1.56 -36.18 19.00
N LEU A 196 -0.85 -35.42 18.16
CA LEU A 196 0.49 -35.76 17.68
C LEU A 196 1.51 -35.71 18.81
N SER A 197 1.45 -34.69 19.68
CA SER A 197 2.31 -34.57 20.86
C SER A 197 2.14 -35.75 21.80
N LEU A 198 0.89 -36.15 22.08
CA LEU A 198 0.57 -37.31 22.91
C LEU A 198 1.05 -38.63 22.28
N THR A 199 0.86 -38.79 20.98
CA THR A 199 1.27 -40.01 20.25
C THR A 199 2.79 -40.12 20.18
N PHE A 200 3.49 -39.00 19.94
CA PHE A 200 4.96 -38.96 19.91
C PHE A 200 5.56 -39.18 21.30
N ALA A 201 4.97 -38.58 22.34
CA ALA A 201 5.35 -38.84 23.73
C ALA A 201 5.14 -40.31 24.11
N ALA A 202 4.00 -40.90 23.73
CA ALA A 202 3.71 -42.31 23.95
C ALA A 202 4.73 -43.21 23.21
N PHE A 203 5.06 -42.90 21.95
CA PHE A 203 6.06 -43.63 21.18
C PHE A 203 7.46 -43.57 21.81
N ILE A 204 7.90 -42.39 22.26
CA ILE A 204 9.18 -42.23 22.97
C ILE A 204 9.18 -43.04 24.28
N LEU A 205 8.09 -43.00 25.05
CA LEU A 205 7.96 -43.74 26.30
C LEU A 205 7.98 -45.27 26.07
N PHE A 206 7.28 -45.76 25.05
CA PHE A 206 7.30 -47.18 24.66
C PHE A 206 8.68 -47.62 24.19
N LYS A 207 9.36 -46.82 23.34
CA LYS A 207 10.72 -47.10 22.88
C LYS A 207 11.75 -47.10 24.02
N ARG A 208 11.56 -46.27 25.05
CA ARG A 208 12.40 -46.25 26.27
C ARG A 208 12.17 -47.47 27.17
N ARG A 209 10.93 -47.96 27.26
CA ARG A 209 10.61 -49.18 28.04
C ARG A 209 11.07 -50.46 27.36
N GLY A 210 11.03 -50.55 26.03
CA GLY A 210 11.50 -51.72 25.27
C GLY A 210 13.03 -51.86 25.12
N ARG A 211 13.82 -50.97 25.73
CA ARG A 211 15.30 -51.00 25.75
C ARG A 211 15.88 -51.29 27.15
N ARG A 212 15.05 -51.75 28.10
CA ARG A 212 15.49 -52.27 29.40
C ARG A 212 15.44 -53.78 29.42
#